data_AF-A0A4Y8SK97-F1
#
_entry.id   AF-A0A4Y8SK97-F1
#
_cell.length_a   1.000
_cell.length_b   1.000
_cell.length_c   1.000
_cell.angle_alpha   90.00
_cell.angle_beta   90.00
_cell.angle_gamma   90.00
#
_symmetry.space_group_name_H-M   'P 1'
#
loop_
_entity.id
_entity.type
_entity.pdbx_description
1 polymer ?
#
loop_
_entity_poly.entity_id
_entity_poly.type
_entity_poly.pdbx_seq_one_letter_code
_entity_poly.pdbx_strand_id
1 'polypeptide(L)'
;MKTSQIAAKAVVRVFFILLLLALIPFLQGDTAKWQHLYLAPKHTYMLAFPILLILGFITLLVLCSIKKYSKADLNWLLVINTVVLIAYAATLYSSIYRLVQ
;
A
#
# COMPACT_ATOMS: atom_id res chain seq x y z
N MET A 1 19.25 -12.48 -11.99
CA MET A 1 18.14 -13.40 -12.36
C MET A 1 16.96 -12.57 -12.88
N LYS A 2 16.45 -12.87 -14.07
CA LYS A 2 15.37 -12.07 -14.70
C LYS A 2 14.04 -12.16 -13.91
N THR A 3 13.81 -13.27 -13.21
CA THR A 3 12.58 -13.56 -12.45
C THR A 3 12.30 -12.54 -11.34
N SER A 4 13.28 -12.19 -10.52
CA SER A 4 13.10 -11.23 -9.41
C SER A 4 12.71 -9.84 -9.90
N GLN A 5 13.26 -9.42 -11.04
CA GLN A 5 12.96 -8.12 -11.63
C GLN A 5 11.54 -8.07 -12.20
N ILE A 6 11.09 -9.16 -12.83
CA ILE A 6 9.72 -9.28 -13.35
C ILE A 6 8.73 -9.27 -12.17
N ALA A 7 8.99 -10.05 -11.13
CA ALA A 7 8.15 -10.11 -9.94
C ALA A 7 7.98 -8.72 -9.28
N ALA A 8 9.09 -8.01 -9.04
CA ALA A 8 9.06 -6.67 -8.46
C ALA A 8 8.25 -5.68 -9.31
N LYS A 9 8.49 -5.64 -10.62
CA LYS A 9 7.75 -4.75 -11.53
C LYS A 9 6.26 -5.10 -11.59
N ALA A 10 5.92 -6.38 -11.63
CA ALA A 10 4.54 -6.84 -11.67
C ALA A 10 3.78 -6.46 -10.40
N VAL A 11 4.36 -6.75 -9.23
CA VAL A 11 3.75 -6.45 -7.93
C VAL A 11 3.56 -4.94 -7.73
N VAL A 12 4.56 -4.12 -8.08
CA VAL A 12 4.43 -2.66 -8.02
C VAL A 12 3.30 -2.17 -8.94
N ARG A 13 3.19 -2.69 -10.17
CA ARG A 13 2.08 -2.33 -11.07
C ARG A 13 0.73 -2.70 -10.51
N VAL A 14 0.58 -3.93 -9.98
CA VAL A 14 -0.66 -4.37 -9.34
C VAL A 14 -1.02 -3.46 -8.17
N PHE A 15 -0.05 -3.08 -7.34
CA PHE A 15 -0.27 -2.15 -6.24
C PHE A 15 -0.80 -0.80 -6.72
N PHE A 16 -0.21 -0.20 -7.76
CA PHE A 16 -0.70 1.06 -8.32
C PHE A 16 -2.11 0.95 -8.91
N ILE A 17 -2.44 -0.16 -9.58
CA ILE A 17 -3.78 -0.41 -10.10
C ILE A 17 -4.79 -0.51 -8.94
N LEU A 18 -4.44 -1.24 -7.87
CA LEU A 18 -5.30 -1.35 -6.68
C LEU A 18 -5.49 0.01 -6.00
N LEU A 19 -4.44 0.84 -5.93
CA LEU A 19 -4.53 2.21 -5.42
C LEU A 19 -5.50 3.06 -6.24
N LEU A 20 -5.42 2.99 -7.57
CA LEU A 20 -6.34 3.68 -8.48
C LEU A 20 -7.78 3.22 -8.27
N LEU A 21 -8.01 1.91 -8.18
CA LEU A 21 -9.34 1.34 -7.90
C LEU A 21 -9.89 1.78 -6.54
N ALA A 22 -9.05 1.81 -5.51
CA ALA A 22 -9.42 2.27 -4.18
C ALA A 22 -9.78 3.77 -4.14
N LEU A 23 -9.28 4.57 -5.09
CA LEU A 23 -9.57 6.00 -5.19
C LEU A 23 -10.90 6.29 -5.90
N ILE A 24 -11.45 5.36 -6.69
CA ILE A 24 -12.74 5.53 -7.39
C ILE A 24 -13.87 5.95 -6.45
N PRO A 25 -14.15 5.26 -5.32
CA PRO A 25 -15.21 5.69 -4.40
C PRO A 25 -14.93 7.04 -3.75
N PHE A 26 -13.65 7.42 -3.61
CA PHE A 26 -13.25 8.73 -3.08
C PHE A 26 -13.59 9.87 -4.05
N LEU A 27 -13.41 9.64 -5.35
CA LEU A 27 -13.71 10.62 -6.42
C LEU A 27 -15.22 10.81 -6.65
N GLN A 28 -16.06 9.86 -6.26
CA GLN A 28 -17.52 9.94 -6.41
C GLN A 28 -18.20 10.89 -5.40
N GLY A 29 -17.44 11.53 -4.51
CA GLY A 29 -17.90 12.69 -3.74
C GLY A 29 -18.91 12.38 -2.62
N ASP A 30 -19.16 11.11 -2.30
CA ASP A 30 -20.07 10.69 -1.24
C ASP A 30 -19.41 10.88 0.15
N THR A 31 -19.17 12.15 0.48
CA THR A 31 -18.50 12.65 1.70
C THR A 31 -19.32 12.42 2.97
N ALA A 32 -20.62 12.13 2.85
CA ALA A 32 -21.50 11.85 3.99
C ALA A 32 -21.07 10.60 4.78
N LYS A 33 -20.49 9.58 4.11
CA LYS A 33 -19.98 8.36 4.76
C LYS A 33 -18.69 8.60 5.57
N TRP A 34 -18.02 9.73 5.37
CA TRP A 34 -16.77 10.08 6.04
C TRP A 34 -16.98 10.78 7.37
N GLN A 35 -18.18 11.33 7.63
CA GLN A 35 -18.50 11.96 8.91
C GLN A 35 -18.60 10.95 10.07
N HIS A 36 -18.82 9.67 9.80
CA HIS A 36 -18.73 8.61 10.82
C HIS A 36 -17.32 8.03 10.94
N LEU A 37 -16.46 8.27 9.94
CA LEU A 37 -15.02 7.98 9.96
C LEU A 37 -14.24 9.12 10.63
N TYR A 38 -14.75 9.68 11.74
CA TYR A 38 -13.87 10.27 12.76
C TYR A 38 -13.03 9.14 13.36
N LEU A 39 -12.07 8.70 12.55
CA LEU A 39 -10.90 7.93 12.89
C LEU A 39 -10.04 8.83 13.78
N ALA A 40 -10.51 9.11 14.99
CA ALA A 40 -9.62 9.32 16.10
C ALA A 40 -9.23 7.90 16.54
N PRO A 41 -8.11 7.33 16.05
CA PRO A 41 -7.58 6.17 16.74
C PRO A 41 -7.36 6.64 18.17
N LYS A 42 -8.05 6.01 19.13
CA LYS A 42 -7.84 6.22 20.58
C LYS A 42 -6.36 6.04 20.98
N HIS A 43 -5.55 5.52 20.06
CA HIS A 43 -4.16 5.17 20.15
C HIS A 43 -3.38 5.62 18.90
N THR A 44 -2.71 6.77 19.00
CA THR A 44 -1.87 7.39 17.95
C THR A 44 -0.79 6.46 17.40
N TYR A 45 -0.34 5.47 18.19
CA TYR A 45 0.66 4.48 17.79
C TYR A 45 0.19 3.50 16.71
N MET A 46 -1.13 3.35 16.51
CA MET A 46 -1.67 2.40 15.53
C MET A 46 -1.41 2.84 14.08
N LEU A 47 -1.16 4.14 13.86
CA LEU A 47 -0.78 4.70 12.56
C LEU A 47 0.73 4.64 12.28
N ALA A 48 1.57 4.38 13.29
CA ALA A 48 3.01 4.34 13.10
C ALA A 48 3.43 3.21 12.14
N PHE A 49 2.78 2.05 12.26
CA PHE A 49 3.07 0.87 11.44
C PHE A 49 2.75 1.07 9.94
N PRO A 50 1.56 1.55 9.53
CA PRO A 50 1.28 1.83 8.12
C PRO A 50 2.18 2.92 7.54
N ILE A 51 2.48 3.97 8.31
CA ILE A 51 3.39 5.03 7.87
C ILE A 51 4.78 4.44 7.57
N LEU A 52 5.30 3.60 8.46
CA LEU A 52 6.60 2.96 8.27
C LEU A 52 6.62 2.00 7.08
N LEU A 53 5.53 1.26 6.85
CA LEU A 53 5.36 0.38 5.69
C LEU A 53 5.38 1.17 4.37
N ILE A 54 4.66 2.30 4.30
CA ILE A 54 4.62 3.18 3.14
C ILE A 54 5.99 3.83 2.89
N LEU A 55 6.63 4.36 3.93
CA LEU A 55 7.97 4.93 3.80
C LEU A 55 8.97 3.88 3.32
N GLY A 56 8.93 2.68 3.88
CA GLY A 56 9.74 1.54 3.44
C GLY A 56 9.50 1.19 1.98
N PHE A 57 8.24 1.15 1.53
CA PHE A 57 7.88 0.95 0.12
C PHE A 57 8.52 2.02 -0.77
N ILE A 58 8.37 3.30 -0.43
CA ILE A 58 8.91 4.42 -1.22
C ILE A 58 10.43 4.33 -1.32
N THR A 59 11.11 4.14 -0.19
CA THR A 59 12.57 4.00 -0.16
C THR A 59 13.05 2.83 -0.99
N LEU A 60 12.41 1.67 -0.87
CA LEU A 60 12.76 0.47 -1.67
C LEU A 60 12.45 0.66 -3.15
N LEU A 61 11.34 1.31 -3.50
CA LEU A 61 10.97 1.59 -4.88
C LEU A 61 11.98 2.51 -5.54
N VAL A 62 12.41 3.58 -4.86
CA VAL A 62 13.44 4.52 -5.34
C VAL A 62 14.79 3.79 -5.47
N LEU A 63 15.23 3.04 -4.46
CA LEU A 63 16.48 2.28 -4.49
C LEU A 63 16.50 1.25 -5.62
N CYS A 64 15.42 0.49 -5.79
CA CYS A 64 15.29 -0.50 -6.87
C CYS A 64 15.27 0.19 -8.23
N SER A 65 14.60 1.34 -8.36
CA SER A 65 14.54 2.10 -9.61
C SER A 65 15.91 2.67 -10.00
N ILE A 66 16.65 3.27 -9.07
CA ILE A 66 18.01 3.78 -9.30
C ILE A 66 18.94 2.64 -9.71
N LYS A 67 18.89 1.50 -9.00
CA LYS A 67 19.69 0.31 -9.32
C LYS A 67 19.13 -0.50 -10.49
N LYS A 68 18.12 0.02 -11.20
CA LYS A 68 17.45 -0.61 -12.36
C LYS A 68 17.03 -2.07 -12.10
N TYR A 69 16.66 -2.40 -10.86
CA TYR A 69 16.28 -3.74 -10.42
C TYR A 69 17.39 -4.80 -10.61
N SER A 70 18.66 -4.39 -10.62
CA SER A 70 19.80 -5.28 -10.84
C SER A 70 20.10 -6.20 -9.64
N LYS A 71 19.75 -5.77 -8.42
CA LYS A 71 19.96 -6.52 -7.19
C LYS A 71 18.73 -7.37 -6.86
N ALA A 72 18.87 -8.70 -6.93
CA ALA A 72 17.78 -9.63 -6.69
C ALA A 72 17.21 -9.51 -5.26
N ASP A 73 18.07 -9.31 -4.26
CA ASP A 73 17.65 -9.22 -2.85
C ASP A 73 16.76 -7.99 -2.61
N LEU A 74 17.15 -6.82 -3.16
CA LEU A 74 16.34 -5.60 -3.06
C LEU A 74 15.00 -5.73 -3.78
N ASN A 75 14.97 -6.43 -4.93
CA ASN A 75 13.74 -6.68 -5.66
C ASN A 75 12.78 -7.55 -4.83
N TRP A 76 13.28 -8.60 -4.18
CA TRP A 76 12.47 -9.45 -3.30
C TRP A 76 11.99 -8.71 -2.06
N LEU A 77 12.84 -7.85 -1.49
CA LEU A 77 12.45 -7.00 -0.37
C LEU A 77 11.32 -6.04 -0.75
N LEU A 78 11.38 -5.44 -1.96
CA LEU A 78 10.30 -4.62 -2.50
C LEU A 78 9.03 -5.44 -2.72
N VAL A 79 9.13 -6.65 -3.28
CA VAL A 79 7.98 -7.55 -3.47
C VAL A 79 7.28 -7.82 -2.14
N ILE A 80 8.03 -8.29 -1.14
CA ILE A 80 7.48 -8.64 0.17
C ILE A 80 6.85 -7.41 0.83
N ASN A 81 7.56 -6.28 0.84
CA ASN A 81 7.05 -5.04 1.43
C ASN A 81 5.73 -4.61 0.76
N THR A 82 5.65 -4.68 -0.57
CA THR A 82 4.44 -4.32 -1.32
C THR A 82 3.29 -5.30 -1.04
N VAL A 83 3.56 -6.61 -0.95
CA VAL A 83 2.53 -7.61 -0.64
C VAL A 83 1.98 -7.39 0.76
N VAL A 84 2.84 -7.13 1.74
CA VAL A 84 2.41 -6.80 3.12
C VAL A 84 1.60 -5.51 3.13
N LEU A 85 2.00 -4.50 2.36
CA LEU A 85 1.26 -3.24 2.24
C LEU A 85 -0.13 -3.44 1.63
N ILE A 86 -0.26 -4.29 0.61
CA ILE A 86 -1.56 -4.67 0.02
C ILE A 86 -2.44 -5.38 1.04
N ALA A 87 -1.90 -6.37 1.75
CA ALA A 87 -2.65 -7.11 2.77
C ALA A 87 -3.15 -6.16 3.87
N TYR A 88 -2.29 -5.26 4.35
CA TYR A 88 -2.67 -4.26 5.34
C TYR A 88 -3.75 -3.31 4.80
N ALA A 89 -3.59 -2.79 3.58
CA ALA A 89 -4.60 -1.93 2.94
C ALA A 89 -5.95 -2.64 2.80
N ALA A 90 -5.96 -3.92 2.44
CA ALA A 90 -7.17 -4.73 2.37
C ALA A 90 -7.85 -4.87 3.75
N THR A 91 -7.09 -5.15 4.81
CA THR A 91 -7.64 -5.21 6.17
C THR A 91 -8.22 -3.88 6.64
N LEU A 92 -7.55 -2.76 6.32
CA LEU A 92 -8.07 -1.42 6.59
C LEU A 92 -9.36 -1.16 5.82
N TYR A 93 -9.38 -1.49 4.52
CA TYR A 93 -10.57 -1.34 3.69
C TYR A 93 -11.76 -2.12 4.24
N SER A 94 -11.56 -3.40 4.62
CA SER A 94 -12.61 -4.22 5.23
C SER A 94 -13.07 -3.68 6.58
N SER A 95 -12.15 -3.18 7.40
CA SER A 95 -12.49 -2.59 8.71
C SER A 95 -13.32 -1.33 8.54
N ILE A 96 -12.92 -0.43 7.63
CA ILE A 96 -13.66 0.78 7.28
C ILE A 96 -15.04 0.43 6.74
N TYR A 97 -15.13 -0.54 5.82
CA TYR A 97 -16.41 -0.96 5.24
C TYR A 97 -17.38 -1.49 6.30
N ARG A 98 -16.89 -2.27 7.27
CA ARG A 98 -17.68 -2.73 8.43
C ARG A 98 -18.12 -1.63 9.39
N LEU A 99 -17.44 -0.49 9.42
CA LEU A 99 -17.82 0.65 10.26
C LEU A 99 -18.84 1.57 9.58
N VAL A 100 -18.85 1.59 8.24
CA VAL A 100 -19.72 2.45 7.43
C VAL A 100 -21.06 1.77 7.10
N GLN A 101 -21.13 0.44 7.14
CA GLN A 101 -22.32 -0.37 6.86
C GLN A 101 -22.94 -0.90 8.15
#